data_AF-A0A7S0Y7W6-F1
#
_entry.id   AF-A0A7S0Y7W6-F1
#
_cell.length_a   1.000
_cell.length_b   1.000
_cell.length_c   1.000
_cell.angle_alpha   90.00
_cell.angle_beta   90.00
_cell.angle_gamma   90.00
#
_symmetry.space_group_name_H-M   'P 1'
#
loop_
_entity.id
_entity.type
_entity.pdbx_description
1 polymer ?
#
loop_
_entity_poly.entity_id
_entity_poly.type
_entity_poly.pdbx_seq_one_letter_code
_entity_poly.pdbx_strand_id
1 'polypeptide(L)'
;GWEDLLKRHGSGKFSLADLLEPAANLAEEGFPVAPVASHSWTAGLAQVKRWLTEEEKQQGKIPLTTDGFHAPGAGEIMHNPDLARVLRELGEKGADEGFYKGRAGAAIVEAVQKHGGLLSQEDMEKCES
;
A
#
# COMPACT_ATOMS: atom_id res chain seq x y z
N GLY A 1 -9.78 -4.14 -12.39
CA GLY A 1 -10.60 -4.75 -11.31
C GLY A 1 -11.61 -3.78 -10.69
N TRP A 2 -11.26 -3.09 -9.61
CA TRP A 2 -12.15 -2.13 -8.94
C TRP A 2 -12.54 -0.94 -9.81
N GLU A 3 -11.58 -0.41 -10.58
CA GLU A 3 -11.85 0.63 -11.57
C GLU A 3 -12.86 0.17 -12.63
N ASP A 4 -12.75 -1.07 -13.11
CA ASP A 4 -13.70 -1.60 -14.12
C ASP A 4 -15.10 -1.77 -13.56
N LEU A 5 -15.22 -2.19 -12.29
CA LEU A 5 -16.52 -2.24 -11.61
C LEU A 5 -17.14 -0.85 -11.53
N LEU A 6 -16.36 0.17 -11.20
CA LEU A 6 -16.82 1.55 -11.19
C LEU A 6 -17.22 2.02 -12.59
N LYS A 7 -16.43 1.73 -13.62
CA LYS A 7 -16.71 2.09 -15.02
C LYS A 7 -17.99 1.42 -15.54
N ARG A 8 -18.22 0.13 -15.21
CA ARG A 8 -19.33 -0.68 -15.74
C ARG A 8 -20.62 -0.53 -14.93
N HIS A 9 -20.51 -0.34 -13.62
CA HIS A 9 -21.65 -0.42 -12.70
C HIS A 9 -21.77 0.78 -11.74
N GLY A 10 -20.86 1.76 -11.86
CA GLY A 10 -20.91 2.96 -11.04
C GLY A 10 -22.19 3.76 -11.26
N SER A 11 -22.63 4.45 -10.21
CA SER A 11 -23.81 5.33 -10.27
C SER A 11 -23.62 6.58 -11.14
N GLY A 12 -22.39 6.83 -11.63
CA GLY A 12 -22.00 8.05 -12.34
C GLY A 12 -21.85 9.29 -11.44
N LYS A 13 -22.12 9.16 -10.13
CA LYS A 13 -22.06 10.29 -9.18
C LYS A 13 -20.67 10.56 -8.61
N PHE A 14 -19.80 9.56 -8.62
CA PHE A 14 -18.48 9.61 -7.99
C PHE A 14 -17.43 9.13 -8.99
N SER A 15 -16.34 9.87 -9.09
CA SER A 15 -15.12 9.45 -9.77
C SER A 15 -14.33 8.44 -8.91
N LEU A 16 -13.30 7.82 -9.50
CA LEU A 16 -12.41 6.95 -8.74
C LEU A 16 -11.67 7.73 -7.64
N ALA A 17 -11.22 8.95 -7.95
CA ALA A 17 -10.61 9.86 -6.98
C ALA A 17 -11.55 10.13 -5.79
N ASP A 18 -12.83 10.45 -6.04
CA ASP A 18 -13.80 10.72 -4.97
C ASP A 18 -13.97 9.54 -4.00
N LEU A 19 -13.88 8.31 -4.53
CA LEU A 19 -14.04 7.10 -3.74
C LEU A 19 -12.77 6.73 -2.95
N LEU A 20 -11.59 7.09 -3.44
CA LEU A 20 -10.31 6.78 -2.81
C LEU A 20 -9.84 7.86 -1.84
N GLU A 21 -10.24 9.11 -2.04
CA GLU A 21 -9.80 10.24 -1.21
C GLU A 21 -10.06 10.05 0.29
N PRO A 22 -11.22 9.53 0.75
CA PRO A 22 -11.42 9.27 2.18
C PRO A 22 -10.40 8.27 2.74
N ALA A 23 -10.00 7.27 1.96
CA ALA A 23 -8.98 6.30 2.37
C ALA A 23 -7.57 6.91 2.33
N ALA A 24 -7.29 7.79 1.36
CA ALA A 24 -6.04 8.53 1.29
C ALA A 24 -5.87 9.46 2.50
N ASN A 25 -6.93 10.17 2.89
CA ASN A 25 -6.94 11.03 4.07
C ASN A 25 -6.72 10.24 5.35
N LEU A 26 -7.40 9.10 5.54
CA LEU A 26 -7.13 8.23 6.70
C LEU A 26 -5.67 7.74 6.73
N ALA A 27 -5.11 7.39 5.57
CA ALA A 27 -3.72 6.98 5.49
C ALA A 27 -2.75 8.13 5.80
N GLU A 28 -3.05 9.37 5.42
CA GLU A 28 -2.18 10.53 5.66
C GLU A 28 -2.33 11.13 7.07
N GLU A 29 -3.57 11.39 7.51
CA GLU A 29 -3.89 11.97 8.81
C GLU A 29 -3.81 10.96 9.96
N GLY A 30 -3.80 9.68 9.61
CA GLY A 30 -3.69 8.57 10.52
C GLY A 30 -5.03 8.07 11.04
N PHE A 31 -5.05 6.81 11.49
CA PHE A 31 -6.25 6.15 11.99
C PHE A 31 -5.96 5.32 13.25
N PRO A 32 -6.91 5.23 14.19
CA PRO A 32 -6.77 4.36 15.35
C PRO A 32 -6.84 2.89 14.93
N VAL A 33 -5.83 2.11 15.30
CA VAL A 33 -5.77 0.70 14.93
C VAL A 33 -6.79 -0.11 15.73
N ALA A 34 -7.66 -0.83 15.02
CA ALA A 34 -8.67 -1.68 15.64
C ALA A 34 -8.03 -2.86 16.41
N PRO A 35 -8.65 -3.38 17.48
CA PRO A 35 -8.07 -4.47 18.28
C PRO A 35 -7.71 -5.72 17.47
N VAL A 36 -8.58 -6.13 16.54
CA VAL A 36 -8.32 -7.27 15.65
C VAL A 36 -7.18 -7.00 14.68
N ALA A 37 -7.06 -5.76 14.19
CA ALA A 37 -5.96 -5.36 13.31
C ALA A 37 -4.63 -5.37 14.07
N SER A 38 -4.58 -4.80 15.28
CA SER A 38 -3.37 -4.80 16.13
C SER A 38 -2.87 -6.22 16.44
N HIS A 39 -3.80 -7.15 16.73
CA HIS A 39 -3.46 -8.56 16.94
C HIS A 39 -2.80 -9.18 15.69
N SER A 40 -3.43 -9.05 14.52
CA SER A 40 -2.90 -9.57 13.26
C SER A 40 -1.57 -8.92 12.88
N TRP A 41 -1.43 -7.62 13.12
CA TRP A 41 -0.22 -6.85 12.83
C TRP A 41 0.96 -7.33 13.67
N THR A 42 0.73 -7.53 14.96
CA THR A 42 1.73 -8.04 15.89
C THR A 42 2.20 -9.44 15.48
N ALA A 43 1.27 -10.31 15.10
CA ALA A 43 1.60 -11.65 14.61
C ALA A 43 2.38 -11.63 13.27
N GLY A 44 2.11 -10.65 12.41
CA GLY A 44 2.77 -10.47 11.11
C GLY A 44 4.18 -9.85 11.20
N LEU A 45 4.50 -9.11 12.26
CA LEU A 45 5.74 -8.33 12.36
C LEU A 45 7.01 -9.20 12.25
N ALA A 46 6.97 -10.43 12.78
CA ALA A 46 8.08 -11.38 12.64
C ALA A 46 8.35 -11.75 11.18
N GLN A 47 7.31 -11.81 10.34
CA GLN A 47 7.47 -12.07 8.91
C GLN A 47 8.06 -10.87 8.20
N VAL A 48 7.59 -9.65 8.50
CA VAL A 48 8.15 -8.40 7.94
C VAL A 48 9.65 -8.31 8.22
N LYS A 49 10.08 -8.56 9.46
CA LYS A 49 11.49 -8.54 9.86
C LYS A 49 12.37 -9.54 9.10
N ARG A 50 11.82 -10.67 8.67
CA ARG A 50 12.57 -11.70 7.91
C ARG A 50 12.92 -11.25 6.49
N TRP A 51 12.13 -10.34 5.93
CA TRP A 51 12.35 -9.82 4.58
C TRP A 51 13.27 -8.61 4.56
N LEU A 52 13.63 -8.01 5.71
CA LEU A 52 14.58 -6.90 5.72
C LEU A 52 15.98 -7.35 5.28
N THR A 53 16.61 -6.54 4.43
CA THR A 53 18.03 -6.69 4.12
C THR A 53 18.90 -6.35 5.33
N GLU A 54 20.17 -6.75 5.29
CA GLU A 54 21.10 -6.39 6.37
C GLU A 54 21.26 -4.86 6.51
N GLU A 55 21.21 -4.12 5.40
CA GLU A 55 21.22 -2.66 5.42
C GLU A 55 19.96 -2.08 6.11
N GLU A 56 18.77 -2.59 5.77
CA GLU A 56 17.51 -2.14 6.39
C GLU A 56 17.46 -2.47 7.88
N LYS A 57 18.02 -3.63 8.29
CA LYS A 57 18.19 -3.97 9.71
C LYS A 57 19.13 -2.98 10.41
N GLN A 58 20.22 -2.57 9.78
CA GLN A 58 21.17 -1.59 10.33
C GLN A 58 20.57 -0.19 10.46
N GLN A 59 19.68 0.21 9.53
CA GLN A 59 18.92 1.46 9.64
C GLN A 59 17.94 1.46 10.82
N GLY A 60 17.62 0.29 11.37
CA GLY A 60 16.85 0.12 12.59
C GLY A 60 15.36 0.39 12.45
N LYS A 61 14.88 0.80 11.26
CA LYS A 61 13.47 1.07 11.00
C LYS A 61 12.80 -0.09 10.29
N ILE A 62 11.74 -0.60 10.90
CA ILE A 62 10.91 -1.67 10.38
C ILE A 62 9.71 -1.02 9.69
N PRO A 63 9.41 -1.31 8.42
CA PRO A 63 8.23 -0.80 7.75
C PRO A 63 6.96 -1.32 8.43
N LEU A 64 5.83 -0.63 8.22
CA LEU A 64 4.54 -0.97 8.83
C LEU A 64 4.59 -0.94 10.38
N THR A 65 5.33 0.00 10.95
CA THR A 65 5.37 0.28 12.40
C THR A 65 5.12 1.76 12.64
N THR A 66 4.67 2.11 13.84
CA THR A 66 4.31 3.49 14.22
C THR A 66 5.53 4.39 14.40
N ASP A 67 6.63 3.84 14.92
CA ASP A 67 7.85 4.57 15.28
C ASP A 67 9.12 4.01 14.63
N GLY A 68 8.97 2.99 13.78
CA GLY A 68 10.09 2.22 13.22
C GLY A 68 10.40 0.92 13.96
N PHE A 69 9.76 0.63 15.10
CA PHE A 69 10.22 -0.45 15.99
C PHE A 69 9.13 -1.44 16.40
N HIS A 70 7.89 -0.98 16.63
CA HIS A 70 6.80 -1.85 17.10
C HIS A 70 5.55 -1.83 16.22
N ALA A 71 4.85 -2.97 16.20
CA ALA A 71 3.53 -3.02 15.59
C ALA A 71 2.58 -2.10 16.37
N PRO A 72 1.63 -1.43 15.69
CA PRO A 72 0.67 -0.56 16.35
C PRO A 72 -0.19 -1.32 17.37
N GLY A 73 -0.29 -0.77 18.57
CA GLY A 73 -1.23 -1.17 19.59
C GLY A 73 -2.68 -0.82 19.23
N ALA A 74 -3.64 -1.49 19.87
CA ALA A 74 -5.05 -1.14 19.71
C ALA A 74 -5.30 0.30 20.19
N GLY A 75 -5.90 1.13 19.32
CA GLY A 75 -6.15 2.55 19.57
C GLY A 75 -4.97 3.47 19.27
N GLU A 76 -3.77 2.94 18.98
CA GLU A 76 -2.66 3.77 18.51
C GLU A 76 -2.93 4.30 17.11
N ILE A 77 -2.44 5.52 16.83
CA ILE A 77 -2.60 6.16 15.53
C ILE A 77 -1.50 5.71 14.59
N MET A 78 -1.89 5.04 13.51
CA MET A 78 -0.98 4.63 12.44
C MET A 78 -1.12 5.59 11.25
N HIS A 79 0.02 6.05 10.73
CA HIS A 79 0.09 6.88 9.52
C HIS A 79 0.79 6.10 8.40
N ASN A 80 0.36 6.31 7.16
CA ASN A 80 0.93 5.71 5.96
C ASN A 80 0.87 6.69 4.77
N PRO A 81 1.70 7.75 4.77
CA PRO A 81 1.69 8.77 3.72
C PRO A 81 2.07 8.20 2.34
N ASP A 82 2.88 7.13 2.29
CA ASP A 82 3.20 6.47 1.03
C ASP A 82 1.97 5.79 0.41
N LEU A 83 1.14 5.14 1.22
CA LEU A 83 -0.14 4.60 0.76
C LEU A 83 -1.10 5.72 0.33
N ALA A 84 -1.18 6.82 1.06
CA ALA A 84 -2.00 7.97 0.66
C ALA A 84 -1.61 8.48 -0.74
N ARG A 85 -0.30 8.60 -0.99
CA ARG A 85 0.22 8.99 -2.31
C ARG A 85 -0.14 7.99 -3.41
N VAL A 86 -0.05 6.68 -3.14
CA VAL A 86 -0.48 5.64 -4.10
C VAL A 86 -1.98 5.74 -4.39
N LEU A 87 -2.82 5.94 -3.36
CA LEU A 87 -4.27 6.06 -3.52
C LEU A 87 -4.66 7.29 -4.35
N ARG A 88 -3.98 8.42 -4.16
CA ARG A 88 -4.20 9.63 -4.96
C ARG A 88 -3.72 9.47 -6.40
N GLU A 89 -2.52 8.91 -6.62
CA GLU A 89 -2.03 8.60 -7.97
C GLU A 89 -2.98 7.67 -8.73
N LEU A 90 -3.51 6.63 -8.05
CA LEU A 90 -4.52 5.72 -8.58
C LEU A 90 -5.83 6.44 -8.90
N GLY A 91 -6.30 7.32 -8.01
CA GLY A 91 -7.53 8.09 -8.21
C GLY A 91 -7.45 9.05 -9.40
N GLU A 92 -6.30 9.71 -9.56
CA GLU A 92 -6.07 10.71 -10.61
C GLU A 92 -5.81 10.10 -11.99
N LYS A 93 -5.03 9.01 -12.04
CA LYS A 93 -4.50 8.45 -13.29
C LYS A 93 -5.13 7.11 -13.68
N GLY A 94 -6.02 6.57 -12.84
CA GLY A 94 -6.58 5.22 -13.04
C GLY A 94 -5.59 4.12 -12.67
N ALA A 95 -6.03 2.86 -12.76
CA ALA A 95 -5.24 1.71 -12.35
C ALA A 95 -3.99 1.50 -13.22
N ASP A 96 -4.10 1.77 -14.51
CA ASP A 96 -3.01 1.54 -15.45
C ASP A 96 -1.80 2.45 -15.16
N GLU A 97 -1.92 3.74 -15.44
CA GLU A 97 -0.86 4.74 -15.23
C GLU A 97 -0.62 5.07 -13.73
N GLY A 98 -1.66 4.98 -12.90
CA GLY A 98 -1.60 5.35 -11.49
C GLY A 98 -1.10 4.23 -10.56
N PHE A 99 -1.12 2.97 -11.01
CA PHE A 99 -0.72 1.83 -10.19
C PHE A 99 0.21 0.85 -10.93
N TYR A 100 -0.22 0.24 -12.03
CA TYR A 100 0.53 -0.84 -12.70
C TYR A 100 1.78 -0.35 -13.45
N LYS A 101 1.63 0.67 -14.30
CA LYS A 101 2.72 1.33 -15.06
C LYS A 101 3.40 2.44 -14.26
N GLY A 102 2.74 2.91 -13.22
CA GLY A 102 3.19 4.02 -12.39
C GLY A 102 4.27 3.66 -11.36
N ARG A 103 4.53 4.63 -10.48
CA ARG A 103 5.52 4.53 -9.39
C ARG A 103 5.28 3.33 -8.48
N ALA A 104 4.03 3.02 -8.16
CA ALA A 104 3.67 1.90 -7.30
C ALA A 104 4.09 0.55 -7.93
N GLY A 105 3.79 0.35 -9.21
CA GLY A 105 4.13 -0.87 -9.94
C GLY A 105 5.64 -1.06 -10.04
N ALA A 106 6.37 -0.01 -10.38
CA ALA A 106 7.84 -0.04 -10.40
C ALA A 106 8.42 -0.39 -9.01
N ALA A 107 7.90 0.20 -7.93
CA ALA A 107 8.35 -0.09 -6.57
C ALA A 107 8.04 -1.54 -6.13
N ILE A 108 6.90 -2.10 -6.57
CA ILE A 108 6.56 -3.50 -6.33
C ILE A 108 7.56 -4.42 -7.04
N VAL A 109 7.86 -4.17 -8.32
CA VAL A 109 8.83 -4.95 -9.10
C VAL A 109 10.21 -4.90 -8.45
N GLU A 110 10.67 -3.71 -8.08
CA GLU A 110 11.95 -3.51 -7.39
C GLU A 110 11.99 -4.32 -6.09
N ALA A 111 10.96 -4.20 -5.24
CA ALA A 111 10.90 -4.92 -3.98
C ALA A 111 10.89 -6.44 -4.18
N VAL A 112 10.11 -6.95 -5.14
CA VAL A 112 10.04 -8.39 -5.41
C VAL A 112 11.37 -8.93 -5.92
N GLN A 113 11.99 -8.24 -6.88
CA GLN A 113 13.28 -8.64 -7.45
C GLN A 113 14.42 -8.55 -6.43
N LYS A 114 14.41 -7.53 -5.57
CA LYS A 114 15.36 -7.38 -4.45
C LYS A 114 15.38 -8.60 -3.52
N HIS A 115 14.26 -9.31 -3.41
CA HIS A 115 14.12 -10.51 -2.58
C HIS A 115 14.13 -11.82 -3.40
N GLY A 116 14.59 -11.78 -4.66
CA GLY A 116 14.78 -12.96 -5.51
C GLY A 116 13.52 -13.46 -6.21
N GLY A 117 12.44 -12.66 -6.23
CA GLY A 117 11.25 -12.94 -7.03
C GLY A 117 11.45 -12.61 -8.52
N LEU A 118 10.55 -13.13 -9.35
CA LEU A 118 10.65 -13.04 -10.82
C LEU A 118 9.66 -12.05 -11.44
N LEU A 119 8.87 -11.35 -10.63
CA LEU A 119 7.90 -10.38 -11.13
C LEU A 119 8.64 -9.28 -11.90
N SER A 120 8.21 -9.05 -13.13
CA SER A 120 8.75 -8.01 -13.99
C SER A 120 7.75 -6.88 -14.21
N GLN A 121 8.23 -5.75 -14.72
CA GLN A 121 7.36 -4.65 -15.12
C GLN A 121 6.42 -5.08 -16.26
N GLU A 122 6.88 -5.93 -17.17
CA GLU A 122 6.06 -6.49 -18.25
C GLU A 122 4.88 -7.32 -17.68
N ASP A 123 5.10 -8.06 -16.59
CA ASP A 123 4.02 -8.80 -15.92
C ASP A 123 3.00 -7.86 -15.25
N MET A 124 3.47 -6.75 -14.68
CA MET A 124 2.61 -5.72 -14.09
C MET A 124 1.75 -5.04 -15.15
N GLU A 125 2.33 -4.71 -16.31
CA GLU A 125 1.63 -4.10 -17.45
C GLU A 125 0.57 -5.02 -18.05
N LYS A 126 0.82 -6.33 -18.08
CA LYS A 126 -0.13 -7.34 -18.57
C LYS A 126 -1.30 -7.61 -17.61
N CYS A 127 -1.27 -7.08 -16.38
CA CYS A 127 -2.37 -7.21 -15.43
C CYS A 127 -3.59 -6.35 -15.81
N GLU A 128 -3.44 -5.46 -16.80
CA GLU A 128 -4.53 -4.72 -17.45
C GLU A 128 -5.45 -5.69 -18.23
N SER A 129 -6.77 -5.51 -18.13
CA SER A 129 -7.78 -6.27 -18.91
C SER A 129 -8.82 -5.36 -19.53
#